data_AF-A0AAI8CMC9-F1
#
_entry.id   AF-A0AAI8CMC9-F1
#
_cell.length_a   1.000
_cell.length_b   1.000
_cell.length_c   1.000
_cell.angle_alpha   90.00
_cell.angle_beta   90.00
_cell.angle_gamma   90.00
#
_symmetry.space_group_name_H-M   'P 1'
#
loop_
_entity.id
_entity.type
_entity.pdbx_description
1 polymer ?
#
loop_
_entity_poly.entity_id
_entity_poly.type
_entity_poly.pdbx_seq_one_letter_code
_entity_poly.pdbx_strand_id
1 'polypeptide(L)' 'MKRLVLRWVVGFDENNEPIYRRQSIAVSDSFNSENAQVIVSILDKYSKYMCESAQLVTTESVGDEL' A
#
# COMPACT_ATOMS: atom_id res chain seq x y z
N MET A 1 -8.84 -12.73 5.68
CA MET A 1 -7.64 -12.41 4.87
C MET A 1 -7.53 -10.90 4.74
N LYS A 2 -6.35 -10.35 5.07
CA LYS A 2 -6.06 -8.92 5.01
C LYS A 2 -5.08 -8.61 3.88
N ARG A 3 -5.13 -7.40 3.36
CA ARG A 3 -4.22 -6.91 2.31
C ARG A 3 -3.69 -5.55 2.71
N LEU A 4 -2.36 -5.40 2.74
CA LEU A 4 -1.72 -4.10 2.85
C LEU A 4 -1.61 -3.51 1.45
N VAL A 5 -2.25 -2.37 1.22
CA VAL A 5 -2.19 -1.61 -0.03
C VAL A 5 -1.30 -0.40 0.19
N LEU A 6 -0.23 -0.31 -0.58
CA LEU A 6 0.76 0.75 -0.55
C LEU A 6 0.67 1.56 -1.83
N ARG A 7 0.77 2.88 -1.73
CA ARG A 7 0.85 3.80 -2.85
C ARG A 7 2.19 4.51 -2.82
N TRP A 8 2.98 4.29 -3.87
CA TRP A 8 4.30 4.86 -4.05
C TRP A 8 4.24 5.98 -5.08
N VAL A 9 4.92 7.10 -4.81
CA VAL A 9 5.23 8.09 -5.85
C VAL A 9 6.51 7.65 -6.55
N VAL A 10 6.40 7.27 -7.82
CA VAL A 10 7.53 6.73 -8.60
C VAL A 10 8.22 7.75 -9.50
N GLY A 11 7.61 8.91 -9.67
CA GLY A 11 8.12 9.99 -10.50
C GLY A 11 7.02 10.99 -10.83
N PHE A 12 7.30 11.91 -11.74
CA PHE A 12 6.35 12.87 -12.28
C PHE A 12 6.29 12.70 -13.80
N ASP A 13 5.12 12.91 -14.38
CA ASP A 13 4.95 12.89 -15.84
C ASP A 13 5.35 14.22 -16.49
N GLU A 14 5.13 14.35 -17.80
CA GLU A 14 5.46 15.55 -18.58
C GLU A 14 4.64 16.79 -18.16
N ASN A 15 3.52 16.60 -17.46
CA ASN A 15 2.67 17.67 -16.91
C ASN A 15 3.00 17.96 -15.44
N ASN A 16 4.07 17.35 -14.91
CA ASN A 16 4.47 17.43 -13.51
C ASN A 16 3.43 16.83 -12.53
N GLU A 17 2.61 15.89 -13.00
CA GLU A 17 1.66 15.14 -12.18
C GLU A 17 2.35 13.92 -11.56
N PRO A 18 2.15 13.63 -10.27
CA PRO A 18 2.79 12.50 -9.61
C PRO A 18 2.27 11.17 -10.17
N ILE A 19 3.21 10.34 -10.65
CA ILE A 19 2.92 8.98 -11.10
C ILE A 19 2.89 8.06 -9.89
N TYR A 20 1.76 7.40 -9.69
CA TYR A 20 1.54 6.50 -8.57
C TYR A 20 1.69 5.03 -8.97
N ARG A 21 2.42 4.27 -8.16
CA ARG A 21 2.44 2.81 -8.24
C ARG A 21 1.74 2.22 -7.01
N ARG A 22 0.68 1.45 -7.26
CA ARG A 22 0.03 0.66 -6.20
C ARG A 22 0.71 -0.70 -6.06
N GLN A 23 0.89 -1.12 -4.82
CA GLN A 23 1.36 -2.45 -4.49
C GLN A 23 0.41 -3.04 -3.45
N SER A 24 -0.05 -4.26 -3.70
CA SER A 24 -0.88 -5.01 -2.75
C SER A 24 -0.11 -6.20 -2.22
N ILE A 25 0.00 -6.29 -0.91
CA ILE A 25 0.68 -7.36 -0.20
C ILE A 25 -0.39 -8.13 0.58
N ALA A 26 -0.52 -9.43 0.32
CA ALA A 26 -1.36 -10.29 1.15
C ALA A 26 -0.69 -10.45 2.53
N VAL A 27 -1.43 -10.15 3.59
CA VAL A 27 -0.93 -10.21 4.97
C VAL A 27 -1.84 -11.07 5.84
N SER A 28 -1.29 -11.63 6.91
CA SER A 28 -2.06 -12.46 7.85
C SER A 28 -3.18 -11.66 8.53
N ASP A 29 -4.20 -12.34 9.03
CA ASP A 29 -5.28 -11.68 9.79
C ASP A 29 -4.77 -11.09 11.14
N SER A 30 -3.64 -11.58 11.67
CA SER A 30 -2.93 -10.99 12.81
C SER A 30 -2.21 -9.67 12.48
N PHE A 31 -2.13 -9.29 11.20
CA PHE A 31 -1.51 -8.05 10.77
C PHE A 31 -2.34 -6.85 11.23
N ASN A 32 -1.67 -5.87 11.83
CA ASN A 32 -2.27 -4.68 12.43
C ASN A 32 -1.57 -3.40 11.93
N SER A 33 -2.04 -2.24 12.37
CA SER A 33 -1.51 -0.93 11.97
C SER A 33 -0.05 -0.70 12.39
N GLU A 34 0.38 -1.29 13.51
CA GLU A 34 1.76 -1.16 14.01
C GLU A 34 2.74 -1.88 13.07
N ASN A 35 2.39 -3.10 12.66
CA ASN A 35 3.13 -3.84 11.63
C ASN A 35 3.12 -3.11 10.29
N ALA A 36 2.01 -2.46 9.92
CA ALA A 36 1.92 -1.66 8.71
C ALA A 36 2.91 -0.49 8.72
N GLN A 37 3.02 0.24 9.84
CA GLN A 37 3.97 1.34 9.99
C GLN A 37 5.42 0.85 9.88
N VAL A 38 5.76 -0.25 10.55
CA VAL A 38 7.11 -0.84 10.46
C VAL A 38 7.46 -1.21 9.01
N ILE A 39 6.53 -1.83 8.28
CA ILE A 39 6.73 -2.18 6.87
C ILE A 39 6.87 -0.92 6.02
N VAL A 40 6.06 0.10 6.23
CA VAL A 40 6.18 1.38 5.51
C VAL A 40 7.53 2.01 5.76
N SER A 41 8.00 2.09 7.00
CA SER A 41 9.30 2.66 7.33
C SER A 41 10.47 1.88 6.74
N ILE A 42 10.39 0.54 6.71
CA ILE A 42 11.40 -0.30 6.06
C ILE A 42 11.38 -0.05 4.55
N LEU A 43 10.20 -0.11 3.93
CA LEU A 43 10.07 0.05 2.50
C LEU A 43 10.48 1.46 2.06
N ASP A 44 10.13 2.51 2.81
CA ASP A 44 10.57 3.88 2.54
C ASP A 44 12.10 4.02 2.62
N LYS A 45 12.74 3.40 3.62
CA LYS A 45 14.20 3.41 3.79
C LYS A 45 14.96 2.72 2.66
N TYR A 46 14.41 1.64 2.10
CA TYR A 46 15.09 0.81 1.08
C TYR A 46 14.55 1.00 -0.33
N SER A 47 13.45 1.73 -0.50
CA SER A 47 12.86 2.07 -1.79
C SER A 47 13.50 3.35 -2.32
N LYS A 48 13.54 3.46 -3.66
CA LYS A 48 13.83 4.74 -4.33
C LYS A 48 12.59 5.62 -4.47
N TYR A 49 11.44 5.15 -3.98
CA TYR A 49 10.13 5.76 -4.12
C TYR A 49 9.59 6.19 -2.77
N MET A 50 8.95 7.36 -2.72
CA MET A 50 8.33 7.86 -1.50
C MET A 50 6.97 7.19 -1.29
N CYS A 51 6.72 6.68 -0.07
CA CYS A 51 5.41 6.15 0.28
C CYS A 51 4.43 7.32 0.51
N GLU A 52 3.40 7.44 -0.33
CA GLU A 52 2.33 8.45 -0.16
C GLU A 52 1.31 7.97 0.87
N SER A 53 0.85 6.73 0.73
CA SER A 53 -0.19 6.19 1.60
C SER A 53 -0.09 4.68 1.76
N ALA A 54 -0.45 4.21 2.95
CA ALA A 54 -0.52 2.80 3.30
C ALA A 54 -1.86 2.52 3.96
N GLN A 55 -2.60 1.54 3.44
CA GLN A 55 -3.93 1.19 3.91
C GLN A 55 -4.02 -0.31 4.11
N LEU A 56 -4.50 -0.71 5.29
CA LEU A 56 -4.81 -2.11 5.57
C LEU A 56 -6.27 -2.36 5.17
N VAL A 57 -6.47 -3.09 4.08
CA VAL A 57 -7.78 -3.48 3.58
C VAL A 57 -8.08 -4.89 4.09
N THR A 58 -9.10 -5.01 4.94
CA THR A 58 -9.77 -6.28 5.18
C THR A 58 -10.63 -6.59 3.95
N THR A 59 -10.25 -7.61 3.17
CA THR A 59 -11.22 -8.24 2.27
C THR A 59 -12.16 -9.04 3.16
N GLU A 60 -13.16 -8.36 3.72
CA GLU A 60 -14.45 -9.01 3.87
C GLU A 60 -14.90 -9.31 2.44
N SER A 61 -15.34 -10.54 2.17
CA SER A 61 -15.97 -10.86 0.89
C SER A 61 -17.20 -9.97 0.76
N VAL A 62 -17.02 -8.78 0.17
CA VAL A 62 -18.13 -8.00 -0.37
C VAL A 62 -18.72 -8.90 -1.43
N GLY A 63 -19.94 -9.35 -1.16
CA GLY A 63 -20.68 -10.26 -2.01
C GLY A 63 -20.59 -9.81 -3.46
N ASP A 64 -20.39 -10.80 -4.31
CA ASP A 64 -20.89 -10.79 -5.67
C ASP A 64 -22.40 -10.48 -5.59
N GLU A 65 -22.76 -9.20 -5.52
CA GLU A 65 -24.13 -8.76 -5.78
C GLU A 65 -24.27 -8.67 -7.30
N LEU A 66 -24.58 -9.85 -7.86
CA LEU A 66 -25.36 -10.14 -9.08
C LEU A 66 -25.63 -9.00 -10.06
#